data_AF-A0AAD7FP87-F1
#
_entry.id   AF-A0AAD7FP87-F1
#
_cell.length_a   1.000
_cell.length_b   1.000
_cell.length_c   1.000
_cell.angle_alpha   90.00
_cell.angle_beta   90.00
_cell.angle_gamma   90.00
#
_symmetry.space_group_name_H-M   'P 1'
#
loop_
_entity.id
_entity.type
_entity.pdbx_description
1 polymer ?
#
loop_
_entity_poly.entity_id
_entity_poly.type
_entity_poly.pdbx_seq_one_letter_code
_entity_poly.pdbx_strand_id
1 'polypeptide(L)' 'MSFQSGMRVFFWDGKGQTVCGTVQGVSRATDGTVVLSVRQDSGRMINVPAASVTTLSR' A
#
# COMPACT_ATOMS: atom_id res chain seq x y z
N MET A 1 -6.89 8.83 8.45
CA MET A 1 -5.64 8.16 8.89
C MET A 1 -4.55 8.47 7.88
N SER A 2 -3.33 8.74 8.32
CA SER A 2 -2.17 8.92 7.44
C SER A 2 -1.37 7.63 7.39
N PHE A 3 -1.08 7.11 6.21
CA PHE A 3 -0.17 5.98 6.07
C PHE A 3 1.25 6.38 6.48
N GLN A 4 1.98 5.45 7.10
CA GLN A 4 3.37 5.62 7.50
C GLN A 4 4.16 4.35 7.18
N SER A 5 5.47 4.48 7.02
CA SER A 5 6.35 3.33 6.86
C SER A 5 6.23 2.39 8.07
N GLY A 6 6.28 1.08 7.83
CA GLY A 6 6.08 0.05 8.84
C GLY A 6 4.62 -0.39 9.04
N MET A 7 3.63 0.35 8.54
CA MET A 7 2.22 -0.05 8.65
C MET A 7 1.92 -1.31 7.83
N ARG A 8 1.16 -2.23 8.45
CA ARG A 8 0.60 -3.40 7.76
C ARG A 8 -0.67 -3.00 7.01
N VAL A 9 -0.76 -3.45 5.76
CA VAL A 9 -1.86 -3.12 4.87
C VAL A 9 -2.27 -4.31 4.04
N PHE A 10 -3.49 -4.26 3.51
CA PHE A 10 -3.93 -5.10 2.41
C PHE A 10 -4.61 -4.29 1.32
N PHE A 11 -4.62 -4.84 0.11
CA PHE A 11 -5.35 -4.32 -1.05
C PHE A 11 -5.71 -5.49 -1.97
N TRP A 12 -6.57 -5.24 -2.96
CA TRP A 12 -6.96 -6.22 -3.96
C TRP A 12 -6.13 -6.03 -5.22
N ASP A 13 -5.62 -7.13 -5.79
CA ASP A 13 -4.97 -7.08 -7.10
C ASP A 13 -6.00 -7.12 -8.25
N GLY A 14 -5.52 -6.98 -9.49
CA GLY A 14 -6.38 -7.02 -10.68
C GLY A 14 -7.04 -8.37 -10.94
N LYS A 15 -6.70 -9.42 -10.18
CA LYS A 15 -7.34 -10.74 -10.23
C LYS A 15 -8.34 -10.94 -9.09
N GLY A 16 -8.59 -9.92 -8.27
CA GLY A 16 -9.47 -10.00 -7.10
C GLY A 16 -8.86 -10.78 -5.94
N GLN A 17 -7.54 -10.93 -5.89
CA GLN A 17 -6.86 -11.58 -4.78
C GLN A 17 -6.42 -10.56 -3.74
N THR A 18 -6.57 -10.91 -2.46
CA THR A 18 -6.05 -10.11 -1.35
C THR A 18 -4.53 -10.20 -1.33
N VAL A 19 -3.87 -9.05 -1.37
CA VAL A 19 -2.42 -8.94 -1.23
C VAL A 19 -2.11 -8.16 0.04
N CYS A 20 -1.30 -8.76 0.91
CA CYS A 20 -0.83 -8.15 2.14
C CYS A 20 0.62 -7.68 2.01
N GLY A 21 0.95 -6.63 2.76
CA GLY A 21 2.30 -6.08 2.76
C GLY A 21 2.52 -5.02 3.82
N THR A 22 3.73 -4.47 3.79
CA THR A 22 4.18 -3.42 4.71
C THR A 22 4.54 -2.18 3.90
N VAL A 23 3.99 -1.03 4.29
CA VAL A 23 4.35 0.27 3.70
C VAL A 23 5.83 0.53 3.96
N GLN A 24 6.57 0.85 2.91
CA GLN A 24 7.98 1.26 2.97
C GLN A 24 8.13 2.77 2.83
N GLY A 25 7.24 3.41 2.08
CA GLY A 25 7.28 4.84 1.82
C GLY A 25 5.94 5.38 1.34
N VAL A 26 5.82 6.70 1.42
CA VAL A 26 4.65 7.45 0.97
C VAL A 26 5.15 8.59 0.09
N SER A 27 4.56 8.74 -1.09
CA SER A 27 4.83 9.84 -2.01
C SER A 27 3.53 10.47 -2.48
N ARG A 28 3.63 11.63 -3.13
CA ARG A 28 2.52 12.27 -3.85
C ARG A 28 2.91 12.42 -5.30
N ALA A 29 2.05 11.97 -6.20
CA ALA A 29 2.17 12.25 -7.62
C ALA A 29 1.83 13.72 -7.91
N THR A 30 2.16 14.19 -9.11
CA THR A 30 1.96 15.58 -9.54
C THR A 30 0.49 16.01 -9.50
N ASP A 31 -0.43 15.06 -9.70
CA ASP A 31 -1.89 15.26 -9.63
C ASP A 31 -2.43 15.28 -8.18
N GLY A 32 -1.56 15.16 -7.17
CA GLY A 32 -1.91 15.12 -5.76
C GLY A 32 -2.26 13.73 -5.23
N THR A 33 -2.30 12.70 -6.09
CA THR A 33 -2.58 11.32 -5.67
C THR A 33 -1.52 10.84 -4.70
N VAL A 34 -1.93 10.39 -3.51
CA VAL A 34 -1.02 9.77 -2.53
C VAL A 34 -0.74 8.33 -2.97
N VAL A 35 0.54 8.00 -3.14
CA VAL A 35 0.99 6.67 -3.57
C VAL A 35 1.81 6.04 -2.44
N LEU A 36 1.52 4.79 -2.14
CA LEU A 36 2.24 3.99 -1.16
C LEU A 36 3.20 3.04 -1.88
N SER A 37 4.47 3.06 -1.49
CA SER A 37 5.40 1.99 -1.84
C SER A 37 5.25 0.88 -0.82
N VAL A 38 4.77 -0.28 -1.24
CA VAL A 38 4.47 -1.42 -0.36
C VAL A 38 5.39 -2.59 -0.71
N ARG A 39 6.04 -3.15 0.31
CA ARG A 39 6.70 -4.45 0.21
C ARG A 39 5.67 -5.51 0.51
N GLN A 40 5.25 -6.25 -0.51
CA GLN A 40 4.36 -7.40 -0.34
C GLN A 40 5.05 -8.48 0.51
N ASP A 41 4.26 -9.33 1.15
CA ASP A 41 4.80 -10.47 1.92
C ASP A 41 5.59 -11.46 1.05
N SER A 42 5.29 -11.52 -0.25
CA SER A 42 6.08 -12.27 -1.24
C SER A 42 7.46 -11.65 -1.53
N GLY A 43 7.78 -10.49 -0.97
CA GLY A 43 9.03 -9.76 -1.15
C GLY A 43 9.03 -8.76 -2.30
N ARG A 44 8.01 -8.75 -3.17
CA ARG A 44 7.89 -7.80 -4.28
C ARG A 44 7.59 -6.38 -3.79
N MET A 45 8.29 -5.39 -4.34
CA MET A 45 7.96 -3.98 -4.18
C MET A 45 6.92 -3.53 -5.20
N ILE A 46 5.88 -2.83 -4.76
CA ILE A 46 4.87 -2.25 -5.64
C ILE A 46 4.51 -0.83 -5.20
N ASN A 47 3.91 -0.07 -6.13
CA ASN A 47 3.31 1.22 -5.84
C ASN A 47 1.81 1.14 -6.05
N VAL A 48 1.03 1.58 -5.06
CA VAL A 48 -0.44 1.55 -5.08
C VAL A 48 -1.00 2.86 -4.56
N PRO A 49 -2.11 3.38 -5.14
CA PRO A 49 -2.79 4.54 -4.59
C PRO A 49 -3.25 4.27 -3.16
N ALA A 50 -3.02 5.22 -2.25
CA ALA A 50 -3.44 5.08 -0.86
C ALA A 50 -4.96 4.86 -0.71
N ALA A 51 -5.74 5.38 -1.66
CA ALA A 51 -7.20 5.22 -1.69
C ALA A 51 -7.66 3.77 -1.94
N SER A 52 -6.82 2.89 -2.48
CA SER A 52 -7.14 1.48 -2.73
C SER A 52 -6.63 0.53 -1.64
N VAL A 53 -6.11 1.07 -0.53
CA VAL A 53 -5.40 0.32 0.50
C VAL A 53 -6.12 0.44 1.83
N THR A 54 -6.24 -0.68 2.54
CA THR A 54 -6.82 -0.73 3.88
C THR A 54 -5.75 -1.11 4.89
N THR A 55 -5.70 -0.39 6.01
CA THR A 55 -4.80 -0.70 7.12
C THR A 55 -5.26 -1.97 7.84
N LEU A 56 -4.33 -2.87 8.11
CA LEU A 56 -4.54 -3.98 9.02
C LEU A 56 -4.14 -3.52 10.42
N SER A 57 -5.12 -3.13 11.24
CA SER A 57 -4.91 -3.00 12.68
C SER A 57 -4.79 -4.41 13.27
N ARG A 58 -3.69 -4.67 13.99
CA ARG A 58 -3.66 -5.78 14.95
C ARG A 58 -4.60 -5.49 16.11
#